data_AF-A0A350JES6-F1
#
_entry.id   AF-A0A350JES6-F1
#
_cell.length_a   1.000
_cell.length_b   1.000
_cell.length_c   1.000
_cell.angle_alpha   90.00
_cell.angle_beta   90.00
_cell.angle_gamma   90.00
#
_symmetry.space_group_name_H-M   'P 1'
#
loop_
_entity.id
_entity.type
_entity.pdbx_description
1 polymer ?
#
loop_
_entity_poly.entity_id
_entity_poly.type
_entity_poly.pdbx_seq_one_letter_code
_entity_poly.pdbx_strand_id
1 'polypeptide(L)' 'MHDGRFETLEEVIEFYSTGLHVNQTVDPFMKQAFQGGVQLDEKDQEALVAFLLTLSDSSLLTNPDFSDPNK' A
#
# COMPACT_ATOMS: atom_id res chain seq x y z
N MET A 1 1.69 -2.89 -5.36
CA MET A 1 0.59 -3.20 -6.31
C MET A 1 0.83 -4.56 -6.96
N HIS A 2 -0.14 -5.14 -7.69
CA HIS A 2 0.03 -6.46 -8.33
C HIS A 2 1.13 -6.48 -9.41
N ASP A 3 1.50 -5.32 -9.93
CA ASP A 3 2.52 -5.09 -10.96
C ASP A 3 3.85 -4.59 -10.39
N GLY A 4 3.97 -4.45 -9.06
CA GLY A 4 5.19 -3.96 -8.42
C GLY A 4 5.52 -2.49 -8.71
N ARG A 5 4.59 -1.67 -9.24
CA ARG A 5 4.89 -0.28 -9.65
C ARG A 5 5.27 0.71 -8.54
N PHE A 6 5.17 0.30 -7.28
CA PHE A 6 5.49 1.12 -6.11
C PHE A 6 6.49 0.36 -5.25
N GLU A 7 7.55 1.05 -4.85
CA GLU A 7 8.67 0.51 -4.08
C GLU A 7 8.42 0.60 -2.57
N THR A 8 7.54 1.50 -2.15
CA THR A 8 7.28 1.78 -0.72
C THR A 8 5.80 1.64 -0.35
N LEU A 9 5.52 1.48 0.95
CA LEU A 9 4.14 1.47 1.46
C LEU A 9 3.52 2.86 1.36
N GLU A 10 4.32 3.90 1.53
CA GLU A 10 3.95 5.31 1.42
C GLU A 10 3.42 5.63 0.02
N GLU A 11 4.09 5.16 -1.04
CA GLU A 11 3.62 5.33 -2.42
C GLU A 11 2.27 4.64 -2.68
N VAL A 12 2.06 3.47 -2.06
CA VAL A 12 0.77 2.76 -2.13
C VAL A 12 -0.33 3.55 -1.43
N ILE A 13 -0.05 4.08 -0.23
CA ILE A 13 -1.02 4.87 0.55
C ILE A 13 -1.34 6.17 -0.17
N GLU A 14 -0.33 6.87 -0.68
CA GLU A 14 -0.51 8.13 -1.40
C GLU A 14 -1.36 7.93 -2.67
N PHE A 15 -1.20 6.81 -3.38
CA PHE A 15 -2.06 6.48 -4.52
C PHE A 15 -3.54 6.40 -4.14
N TYR A 16 -3.90 5.81 -2.99
CA TYR A 16 -5.29 5.75 -2.53
C TYR A 16 -5.75 7.04 -1.83
N SER A 17 -4.82 7.87 -1.36
CA SER A 17 -5.11 9.15 -0.70
C SER A 17 -5.46 10.24 -1.72
N THR A 18 -4.62 10.42 -2.74
CA THR A 18 -4.69 11.55 -3.69
C THR A 18 -4.47 11.15 -5.16
N GLY A 19 -3.91 9.96 -5.41
CA GLY A 19 -3.48 9.51 -6.74
C GLY A 19 -4.54 8.78 -7.58
N LEU A 20 -5.81 8.71 -7.15
CA LEU A 20 -6.84 8.02 -7.92
C LEU A 20 -7.29 8.84 -9.12
N HIS A 21 -7.34 8.18 -10.27
CA HIS A 21 -7.89 8.73 -11.51
C HIS A 21 -9.13 7.96 -11.91
N VAL A 22 -10.28 8.63 -12.01
CA VAL A 22 -11.52 8.03 -12.50
C VAL A 22 -11.36 7.64 -13.97
N ASN A 23 -11.62 6.38 -14.28
CA ASN A 23 -11.65 5.86 -15.65
C ASN A 23 -12.69 4.72 -15.76
N GLN A 24 -12.87 4.17 -16.97
CA GLN A 24 -13.90 3.14 -17.24
C GLN A 24 -13.70 1.82 -16.50
N THR A 25 -12.51 1.59 -15.95
CA THR A 25 -12.15 0.35 -15.22
C THR A 25 -12.19 0.50 -13.71
N VAL A 26 -12.48 1.70 -13.18
CA VAL A 26 -12.65 1.90 -11.74
C VAL A 26 -13.95 1.23 -11.28
N ASP A 27 -13.87 0.48 -10.17
CA ASP A 27 -15.03 -0.16 -9.57
C ASP A 27 -16.08 0.89 -9.13
N PRO A 28 -17.36 0.78 -9.55
CA PRO A 28 -18.42 1.71 -9.15
C PRO A 28 -18.64 1.85 -7.64
N PHE A 29 -18.24 0.86 -6.84
CA PHE A 29 -18.37 0.87 -5.38
C PHE A 29 -17.17 1.49 -4.65
N MET A 30 -16.15 1.94 -5.38
CA MET A 30 -15.02 2.65 -4.79
C MET A 30 -15.42 4.06 -4.35
N LYS A 31 -15.90 4.19 -3.10
CA LYS A 31 -16.59 5.37 -2.55
C LYS A 31 -15.89 6.71 -2.79
N GLN A 32 -14.56 6.76 -2.70
CA GLN A 32 -13.78 8.00 -2.78
C GLN A 32 -13.05 8.19 -4.12
N ALA A 33 -13.25 7.30 -5.09
CA ALA A 33 -12.57 7.40 -6.39
C ALA A 33 -12.91 8.72 -7.12
N PHE A 34 -14.17 9.16 -7.06
CA PHE A 34 -14.60 10.42 -7.67
C PHE A 34 -14.04 11.67 -6.98
N GLN A 35 -13.46 11.53 -5.79
CA GLN A 35 -12.78 12.61 -5.05
C GLN A 35 -11.26 12.55 -5.19
N GLY A 36 -10.73 11.67 -6.04
CA GLY A 36 -9.28 11.46 -6.21
C GLY A 36 -8.64 10.61 -5.11
N GLY A 37 -9.42 10.10 -4.15
CA GLY A 37 -8.91 9.31 -3.03
C GLY A 37 -9.52 9.72 -1.70
N VAL A 38 -9.11 9.03 -0.64
CA VAL A 38 -9.63 9.21 0.73
C VAL A 38 -9.14 10.50 1.42
N GLN A 39 -8.16 11.20 0.85
CA GLN A 39 -7.63 12.47 1.35
C GLN A 39 -7.14 12.38 2.81
N LEU A 40 -6.25 11.42 3.08
CA LEU A 40 -5.63 11.30 4.40
C LEU A 40 -4.68 12.47 4.65
N ASP A 41 -4.72 13.01 5.88
CA ASP A 41 -3.69 13.92 6.33
C ASP A 41 -2.39 13.16 6.65
N GLU A 42 -1.30 13.90 6.86
CA GLU A 42 0.03 13.33 7.10
C GLU A 42 0.06 12.39 8.33
N LYS A 43 -0.69 12.73 9.39
CA LYS A 43 -0.72 11.91 10.62
C LYS A 43 -1.46 10.60 10.40
N ASP A 44 -2.56 10.64 9.66
CA ASP A 44 -3.32 9.44 9.31
C ASP A 44 -2.50 8.53 8.38
N GLN A 45 -1.72 9.10 7.45
CA GLN A 45 -0.80 8.33 6.61
C GLN A 45 0.29 7.65 7.45
N GLU A 46 0.97 8.40 8.33
CA GLU A 46 1.99 7.86 9.24
C GLU A 46 1.43 6.76 10.15
N ALA A 47 0.25 6.98 10.72
CA ALA A 47 -0.42 6.01 11.59
C ALA A 47 -0.80 4.74 10.82
N LEU A 48 -1.25 4.86 9.56
CA LEU A 48 -1.57 3.73 8.71
C LEU A 48 -0.31 2.93 8.34
N VAL A 49 0.79 3.58 7.98
CA VAL A 49 2.09 2.91 7.76
C VAL A 49 2.51 2.15 9.01
N ALA A 50 2.50 2.81 10.18
CA ALA A 50 2.86 2.20 11.44
C ALA A 50 1.98 0.98 11.77
N PHE A 51 0.67 1.08 11.55
CA PHE A 51 -0.27 -0.03 11.72
C PHE A 51 0.07 -1.21 10.79
N LEU A 52 0.29 -0.97 9.50
CA LEU A 52 0.62 -2.01 8.54
C LEU A 52 1.94 -2.71 8.87
N LEU A 53 2.93 -1.97 9.38
CA LEU A 53 4.20 -2.54 9.83
C LEU A 53 4.03 -3.50 11.03
N THR A 54 2.97 -3.36 11.83
CA THR A 54 2.66 -4.32 12.92
C THR A 54 2.27 -5.71 12.40
N LEU A 55 1.89 -5.82 11.12
CA LEU A 55 1.53 -7.08 10.48
C LEU A 55 2.76 -7.85 9.94
N SER A 56 3.96 -7.31 10.15
CA SER A 56 5.22 -7.93 9.69
C SER A 56 5.63 -9.07 10.62
N ASP A 57 5.71 -10.28 10.07
CA ASP A 57 6.22 -11.45 10.80
C ASP A 57 7.75 -11.50 10.70
N SER A 58 8.43 -11.16 11.80
CA SER A 58 9.90 -11.19 11.86
C SER A 58 10.50 -12.58 11.67
N SER A 59 9.74 -13.65 11.94
CA SER A 59 10.20 -15.03 11.77
C SER A 59 10.34 -15.38 10.29
N LEU A 60 9.41 -14.93 9.43
CA LEU A 60 9.49 -15.13 7.98
C LEU A 60 10.65 -14.35 7.36
N LEU A 61 10.91 -13.12 7.83
CA LEU A 61 11.97 -12.26 7.30
C LEU A 61 13.38 -12.82 7.52
N THR A 62 13.55 -13.67 8.54
CA THR A 62 14.86 -14.18 8.97
C THR A 62 14.99 -15.69 8.86
N ASN A 63 13.97 -16.39 8.35
CA ASN A 63 14.00 -17.84 8.23
C ASN A 63 14.98 -18.28 7.13
N PRO A 64 16.05 -19.03 7.47
CA PRO A 64 16.99 -19.55 6.48
C PRO A 64 16.35 -20.45 5.41
N ASP A 65 15.26 -21.15 5.72
CA ASP A 65 14.56 -22.02 4.78
C ASP A 65 13.89 -21.24 3.64
N PHE A 66 13.66 -19.94 3.82
CA PHE A 66 13.12 -19.03 2.81
C PHE A 66 14.16 -18.05 2.25
N SER A 67 15.45 -18.28 2.54
CA SER A 67 16.54 -17.46 2.00
C SER A 67 16.78 -17.72 0.51
N ASP A 68 17.53 -16.84 -0.15
CA ASP A 68 17.90 -16.99 -1.56
C ASP A 68 18.64 -18.32 -1.77
N PRO A 69 18.09 -19.26 -2.57
CA PRO A 69 18.71 -20.58 -2.78
C PRO A 69 20.01 -20.52 -3.60
N ASN A 70 20.35 -19.37 -4.20
CA ASN A 70 21.55 -19.20 -5.02
C ASN A 70 22.61 -18.30 -4.39
N LYS A 71 22.45 -17.95 -3.10
CA LYS A 71 23.46 -17.20 -2.35
C LYS A 71 24.68 -18.04 -1.97
#